data_AF-A0AAV3WT07-F1
#
_entry.id   AF-A0AAV3WT07-F1
#
_cell.length_a   1.000
_cell.length_b   1.000
_cell.length_c   1.000
_cell.angle_alpha   90.00
_cell.angle_beta   90.00
_cell.angle_gamma   90.00
#
_symmetry.space_group_name_H-M   'P 1'
#
loop_
_entity.id
_entity.type
_entity.pdbx_description
1 polymer ?
#
loop_
_entity_poly.entity_id
_entity_poly.type
_entity_poly.pdbx_seq_one_letter_code
_entity_poly.pdbx_strand_id
1 'polypeptide(L)'
;MIHIDSTILNKYGNIKYNQIEYKIESYYSEYIKKMKAGIVMGMFDFLKGKGGDSDKTQTLTSPANGKVIAIEEVDDPVFSQKMMGDGFGVVPNDGDVYAPGSGKVVSVFPTQHAVGLELDNGVEVLVHIGIDTVELEGAPFDTLVKEGDTVTPDTKISTVDLEALAAAGKENTVIIIFSNMEQVENFDLTTTGETTKGSEIGTISAK
;
A
#
# COMPACT_ATOMS: atom_id res chain seq x y z
N MET A 1 -4.78 25.59 -5.47
CA MET A 1 -4.81 26.39 -4.23
C MET A 1 -5.55 25.55 -3.20
N ILE A 2 -4.82 24.80 -2.38
CA ILE A 2 -5.41 23.90 -1.38
C ILE A 2 -5.84 24.76 -0.20
N HIS A 3 -7.12 24.68 0.19
CA HIS A 3 -7.67 25.37 1.35
C HIS A 3 -7.42 24.47 2.56
N ILE A 4 -6.50 24.86 3.44
CA ILE A 4 -6.13 24.08 4.63
C ILE A 4 -6.83 24.70 5.85
N ASP A 5 -7.51 23.86 6.63
CA ASP A 5 -8.30 24.23 7.81
C ASP A 5 -7.44 24.96 8.87
N SER A 6 -7.99 26.05 9.39
CA SER A 6 -7.40 26.93 10.40
C SER A 6 -7.06 26.25 11.74
N THR A 7 -7.55 25.04 11.99
CA THR A 7 -7.22 24.26 13.19
C THR A 7 -5.77 23.76 13.23
N ILE A 8 -5.11 23.57 12.08
CA ILE A 8 -3.67 23.20 12.01
C ILE A 8 -2.76 24.38 12.43
N LEU A 9 -3.22 25.63 12.25
CA LEU A 9 -2.42 26.84 12.50
C LEU A 9 -2.13 27.10 13.99
N ASN A 10 -2.93 26.57 14.92
CA ASN A 10 -2.78 26.88 16.34
C ASN A 10 -1.74 26.02 17.09
N LYS A 11 -1.28 24.90 16.52
CA LYS A 11 -0.28 24.02 17.16
C LYS A 11 1.16 24.48 16.91
N TYR A 12 1.41 25.24 15.85
CA TYR A 12 2.75 25.67 15.43
C TYR A 12 2.81 27.19 15.31
N GLY A 13 3.07 27.85 16.44
CA GLY A 13 3.15 29.31 16.51
C GLY A 13 4.04 29.93 15.43
N ASN A 14 3.50 30.91 14.70
CA ASN A 14 4.19 31.87 13.83
C ASN A 14 5.36 31.34 12.98
N ILE A 15 5.17 30.22 12.29
CA ILE A 15 6.10 29.79 11.22
C ILE A 15 5.52 30.23 9.87
N LYS A 16 6.30 30.97 9.09
CA LYS A 16 5.89 31.46 7.75
C LYS A 16 5.52 30.27 6.85
N TYR A 17 4.36 30.36 6.19
CA TYR A 17 3.75 29.33 5.33
C TYR A 17 4.75 28.63 4.38
N ASN A 18 5.59 29.42 3.71
CA ASN A 18 6.59 28.91 2.74
C ASN A 18 7.69 28.03 3.36
N GLN A 19 7.96 28.14 4.68
CA GLN A 19 8.92 27.26 5.35
C GLN A 19 8.31 25.92 5.76
N ILE A 20 7.00 25.87 5.98
CA ILE A 20 6.27 24.63 6.27
C ILE A 20 6.18 23.81 4.97
N GLU A 21 5.79 24.45 3.87
CA GLU A 21 5.69 23.82 2.55
C GLU A 21 7.03 23.22 2.10
N TYR A 22 8.14 23.96 2.28
CA TYR A 22 9.48 23.45 1.99
C TYR A 22 9.91 22.27 2.88
N LYS A 23 9.56 22.29 4.17
CA LYS A 23 9.89 21.17 5.07
C LYS A 23 9.11 19.92 4.68
N ILE A 24 7.83 20.08 4.36
CA ILE A 24 6.95 19.01 3.89
C ILE A 24 7.51 18.41 2.58
N GLU A 25 7.82 19.23 1.57
CA GLU A 25 8.42 18.76 0.33
C GLU A 25 9.78 18.07 0.55
N SER A 26 10.62 18.60 1.43
CA SER A 26 11.93 17.99 1.71
C SER A 26 11.82 16.64 2.42
N TYR A 27 10.90 16.52 3.38
CA TYR A 27 10.64 15.30 4.12
C TYR A 27 10.09 14.22 3.19
N TYR A 28 9.11 14.57 2.34
CA TYR A 28 8.58 13.65 1.33
C TYR A 28 9.61 13.31 0.26
N SER A 29 10.46 14.25 -0.17
CA SER A 29 11.54 13.95 -1.12
C SER A 29 12.53 12.93 -0.55
N GLU A 30 12.92 13.06 0.72
CA GLU A 30 13.78 12.08 1.37
C GLU A 30 13.09 10.74 1.59
N TYR A 31 11.82 10.73 2.03
CA TYR A 31 11.05 9.51 2.24
C TYR A 31 10.87 8.71 0.94
N ILE A 32 10.45 9.39 -0.13
CA ILE A 32 10.35 8.81 -1.47
C ILE A 32 11.72 8.35 -1.98
N LYS A 33 12.82 9.08 -1.71
CA LYS A 33 14.18 8.63 -2.07
C LYS A 33 14.60 7.38 -1.32
N LYS A 34 14.32 7.28 -0.01
CA LYS A 34 14.67 6.10 0.81
C LYS A 34 13.88 4.87 0.37
N MET A 35 12.59 5.03 0.08
CA MET A 35 11.76 3.94 -0.47
C MET A 35 12.19 3.56 -1.89
N LYS A 36 12.38 4.53 -2.79
CA LYS A 36 12.89 4.25 -4.15
C LYS A 36 14.27 3.62 -4.12
N ALA A 37 15.16 4.00 -3.20
CA ALA A 37 16.48 3.37 -3.08
C ALA A 37 16.38 1.91 -2.60
N GLY A 38 15.46 1.60 -1.67
CA GLY A 38 15.19 0.22 -1.25
C GLY A 38 14.55 -0.63 -2.36
N ILE A 39 13.64 -0.05 -3.13
CA ILE A 39 12.95 -0.71 -4.26
C ILE A 39 13.90 -0.90 -5.45
N VAL A 40 14.67 0.12 -5.84
CA VAL A 40 15.56 0.10 -7.02
C VAL A 40 16.73 -0.88 -6.85
N MET A 41 17.21 -1.09 -5.61
CA MET A 41 18.36 -1.98 -5.37
C MET A 41 17.99 -3.47 -5.44
N GLY A 42 16.70 -3.82 -5.27
CA GLY A 42 16.18 -5.19 -5.48
C GLY A 42 15.59 -5.45 -6.87
N MET A 43 15.10 -4.40 -7.56
CA MET A 43 14.30 -4.55 -8.79
C MET A 43 15.14 -4.66 -10.08
N PHE A 44 16.37 -4.15 -10.11
CA PHE A 44 17.10 -3.95 -11.38
C PHE A 44 17.68 -5.24 -12.01
N ASP A 45 17.80 -6.34 -11.26
CA ASP A 45 18.32 -7.62 -11.76
C ASP A 45 17.24 -8.55 -12.37
N PHE A 46 15.95 -8.23 -12.22
CA PHE A 46 14.84 -9.13 -12.57
C PHE A 46 14.25 -8.93 -13.98
N LEU A 47 14.69 -7.90 -14.72
CA LEU A 47 14.24 -7.60 -16.09
C LEU A 47 14.79 -8.60 -17.13
N LYS A 48 14.31 -9.85 -17.09
CA LYS A 48 14.37 -10.81 -18.20
C LYS A 48 13.44 -12.01 -17.95
N GLY A 49 12.14 -11.81 -18.16
CA GLY A 49 11.15 -12.87 -18.25
C GLY A 49 10.14 -12.56 -19.35
N LYS A 50 9.83 -13.53 -20.22
CA LYS A 50 9.05 -13.39 -21.46
C LYS A 50 7.92 -14.43 -21.43
N GLY A 51 6.70 -14.08 -21.82
CA GLY A 51 5.55 -14.99 -22.03
C GLY A 51 4.29 -14.46 -21.34
N GLY A 52 3.06 -14.53 -21.84
CA GLY A 52 2.45 -14.97 -23.10
C GLY A 52 1.08 -14.27 -23.19
N ASP A 53 0.27 -14.54 -24.21
CA ASP A 53 -1.05 -13.93 -24.40
C ASP A 53 -2.05 -14.47 -23.35
N SER A 54 -1.94 -13.98 -22.11
CA SER A 54 -2.87 -14.21 -21.00
C SER A 54 -3.76 -12.99 -20.84
N ASP A 55 -5.02 -13.21 -20.44
CA ASP A 55 -5.94 -12.13 -20.07
C ASP A 55 -5.19 -11.13 -19.18
N LYS A 56 -5.00 -9.91 -19.69
CA LYS A 56 -4.24 -8.87 -18.99
C LYS A 56 -5.00 -8.33 -17.79
N THR A 57 -6.26 -8.74 -17.64
CA THR A 57 -7.14 -8.39 -16.54
C THR A 57 -6.97 -9.35 -15.39
N GLN A 58 -6.82 -8.78 -14.20
CA GLN A 58 -6.76 -9.52 -12.96
C GLN A 58 -7.85 -9.05 -12.00
N THR A 59 -8.57 -10.00 -11.41
CA THR A 59 -9.50 -9.74 -10.32
C THR A 59 -8.75 -9.34 -9.05
N LEU A 60 -9.23 -8.30 -8.39
CA LEU A 60 -8.76 -7.85 -7.10
C LEU A 60 -9.73 -8.27 -6.00
N THR A 61 -9.17 -8.74 -4.89
CA THR A 61 -9.93 -9.16 -3.72
C THR A 61 -9.60 -8.34 -2.49
N SER A 62 -10.55 -8.22 -1.57
CA SER A 62 -10.30 -7.56 -0.29
C SER A 62 -9.22 -8.30 0.51
N PRO A 63 -8.10 -7.64 0.90
CA PRO A 63 -7.00 -8.25 1.64
C PRO A 63 -7.33 -8.53 3.10
N ALA A 64 -8.43 -8.00 3.66
CA ALA A 64 -8.79 -8.19 5.06
C ALA A 64 -10.33 -8.21 5.21
N ASN A 65 -10.82 -8.73 6.32
CA ASN A 65 -12.20 -8.47 6.71
C ASN A 65 -12.31 -7.01 7.15
N GLY A 66 -13.29 -6.26 6.66
CA GLY A 66 -13.46 -4.86 7.03
C GLY A 66 -13.97 -3.97 5.92
N LYS A 67 -13.77 -2.67 6.10
CA LYS A 67 -14.32 -1.64 5.23
C LYS A 67 -13.32 -1.29 4.13
N VAL A 68 -13.66 -1.63 2.90
CA VAL A 68 -12.94 -1.15 1.70
C VAL A 68 -13.28 0.32 1.47
N ILE A 69 -12.26 1.13 1.26
CA ILE A 69 -12.34 2.56 1.01
C ILE A 69 -11.56 2.92 -0.26
N ALA A 70 -12.02 3.96 -0.96
CA ALA A 70 -11.25 4.53 -2.06
C ALA A 70 -9.89 5.06 -1.55
N ILE A 71 -8.87 5.09 -2.40
CA ILE A 71 -7.54 5.55 -1.97
C ILE A 71 -7.58 6.99 -1.46
N GLU A 72 -8.46 7.83 -2.02
CA GLU A 72 -8.68 9.22 -1.63
C GLU A 72 -9.23 9.38 -0.20
N GLU A 73 -9.79 8.32 0.39
CA GLU A 73 -10.31 8.31 1.77
C GLU A 73 -9.26 7.87 2.81
N VAL A 74 -8.06 7.44 2.38
CA VAL A 74 -6.97 7.08 3.29
C VAL A 74 -6.45 8.35 4.00
N ASP A 75 -6.33 8.31 5.33
CA ASP A 75 -5.90 9.45 6.17
C ASP A 75 -4.38 9.69 6.13
N ASP A 76 -3.83 9.78 4.92
CA ASP A 76 -2.44 10.15 4.67
C ASP A 76 -2.33 10.76 3.26
N PRO A 77 -1.74 11.97 3.12
CA PRO A 77 -1.61 12.65 1.82
C PRO A 77 -0.78 11.91 0.77
N VAL A 78 0.22 11.12 1.16
CA VAL A 78 1.06 10.35 0.22
C VAL A 78 0.20 9.36 -0.55
N PHE A 79 -0.73 8.71 0.15
CA PHE A 79 -1.62 7.71 -0.42
C PHE A 79 -2.87 8.36 -1.05
N SER A 80 -3.58 9.22 -0.32
CA SER A 80 -4.81 9.85 -0.81
C SER A 80 -4.63 10.76 -2.03
N GLN A 81 -3.44 11.34 -2.21
CA GLN A 81 -3.08 12.11 -3.41
C GLN A 81 -2.40 11.27 -4.49
N LYS A 82 -2.37 9.94 -4.33
CA LYS A 82 -1.80 8.97 -5.29
C LYS A 82 -0.34 9.26 -5.66
N MET A 83 0.44 9.81 -4.72
CA MET A 83 1.84 10.19 -4.99
C MET A 83 2.74 8.99 -5.29
N MET A 84 2.34 7.80 -4.84
CA MET A 84 3.06 6.54 -5.04
C MET A 84 2.41 5.60 -6.06
N GLY A 85 1.24 5.95 -6.59
CA GLY A 85 0.41 5.08 -7.42
C GLY A 85 -1.07 5.20 -7.06
N ASP A 86 -1.93 4.65 -7.91
CA ASP A 86 -3.35 4.48 -7.59
C ASP A 86 -3.56 3.21 -6.75
N GLY A 87 -4.75 3.01 -6.19
CA GLY A 87 -4.98 1.91 -5.28
C GLY A 87 -6.30 1.96 -4.52
N PHE A 88 -6.32 1.32 -3.36
CA PHE A 88 -7.43 1.36 -2.40
C PHE A 88 -6.94 1.09 -0.98
N GLY A 89 -7.78 1.40 0.01
CA GLY A 89 -7.55 1.07 1.42
C GLY A 89 -8.56 0.06 1.94
N VAL A 90 -8.20 -0.67 2.98
CA VAL A 90 -9.12 -1.46 3.80
C VAL A 90 -8.87 -1.15 5.27
N VAL A 91 -9.89 -0.68 5.97
CA VAL A 91 -9.87 -0.55 7.43
C VAL A 91 -10.23 -1.92 8.01
N PRO A 92 -9.28 -2.65 8.60
CA PRO A 92 -9.48 -4.04 8.96
C PRO A 92 -10.23 -4.19 10.29
N ASN A 93 -11.07 -5.23 10.38
CA ASN A 93 -11.76 -5.65 11.60
C ASN A 93 -10.95 -6.64 12.44
N ASP A 94 -9.97 -7.31 11.82
CA ASP A 94 -9.08 -8.26 12.47
C ASP A 94 -7.64 -8.12 11.94
N GLY A 95 -6.70 -8.81 12.56
CA GLY A 95 -5.28 -8.67 12.26
C GLY A 95 -4.79 -9.44 11.02
N ASP A 96 -5.65 -10.13 10.28
CA ASP A 96 -5.21 -10.98 9.18
C ASP A 96 -5.20 -10.23 7.84
N VAL A 97 -4.05 -10.23 7.18
CA VAL A 97 -3.84 -9.60 5.87
C VAL A 97 -3.50 -10.66 4.82
N TYR A 98 -4.20 -10.63 3.70
CA TYR A 98 -4.11 -11.58 2.58
C TYR A 98 -3.66 -10.89 1.30
N ALA A 99 -3.23 -11.68 0.32
CA ALA A 99 -2.90 -11.14 -0.99
C ALA A 99 -4.17 -10.57 -1.69
N PRO A 100 -4.08 -9.40 -2.34
CA PRO A 100 -5.21 -8.81 -3.07
C PRO A 100 -5.44 -9.47 -4.44
N GLY A 101 -4.60 -10.42 -4.84
CA GLY A 101 -4.66 -11.13 -6.11
C GLY A 101 -3.62 -12.24 -6.19
N SER A 102 -3.69 -13.05 -7.25
CA SER A 102 -2.68 -14.09 -7.53
C SER A 102 -1.40 -13.50 -8.11
N GLY A 103 -0.26 -14.05 -7.72
CA GLY A 103 1.03 -13.56 -8.18
C GLY A 103 2.20 -14.11 -7.38
N LYS A 104 3.25 -13.31 -7.26
CA LYS A 104 4.49 -13.69 -6.60
C LYS A 104 4.97 -12.59 -5.66
N VAL A 105 5.50 -12.97 -4.50
CA VAL A 105 6.20 -12.05 -3.60
C VAL A 105 7.54 -11.67 -4.22
N VAL A 106 7.73 -10.38 -4.47
CA VAL A 106 8.97 -9.81 -5.02
C VAL A 106 9.82 -9.12 -3.96
N SER A 107 9.24 -8.74 -2.82
CA SER A 107 10.00 -8.20 -1.69
C SER A 107 9.23 -8.29 -0.38
N VAL A 108 9.97 -8.43 0.73
CA VAL A 108 9.46 -8.26 2.10
C VAL A 108 10.30 -7.20 2.78
N PHE A 109 9.67 -6.15 3.30
CA PHE A 109 10.40 -5.03 3.88
C PHE A 109 11.02 -5.43 5.23
N PRO A 110 12.22 -4.93 5.60
CA PRO A 110 12.90 -5.36 6.83
C PRO A 110 12.10 -5.12 8.12
N THR A 111 11.27 -4.08 8.16
CA THR A 111 10.39 -3.77 9.30
C THR A 111 8.99 -4.40 9.16
N GLN A 112 8.81 -5.33 8.23
CA GLN A 112 7.62 -6.19 8.06
C GLN A 112 6.26 -5.50 7.83
N HIS A 113 6.20 -4.17 7.83
CA HIS A 113 4.99 -3.39 7.57
C HIS A 113 4.55 -3.40 6.09
N ALA A 114 5.37 -3.90 5.17
CA ALA A 114 5.04 -3.89 3.75
C ALA A 114 5.60 -5.10 3.00
N VAL A 115 4.84 -5.55 2.01
CA VAL A 115 5.18 -6.66 1.11
C VAL A 115 4.90 -6.21 -0.33
N GLY A 116 5.91 -6.33 -1.19
CA GLY A 116 5.78 -6.11 -2.63
C GLY A 116 5.41 -7.41 -3.34
N LEU A 117 4.42 -7.34 -4.23
CA LEU A 117 3.94 -8.42 -5.07
C LEU A 117 4.05 -8.02 -6.54
N GLU A 118 4.29 -8.99 -7.41
CA GLU A 118 4.02 -8.91 -8.84
C GLU A 118 2.83 -9.82 -9.13
N LEU A 119 1.74 -9.23 -9.59
CA LEU A 119 0.53 -9.96 -9.98
C LEU A 119 0.80 -10.77 -11.27
N ASP A 120 0.01 -11.81 -11.53
CA ASP A 120 0.20 -12.67 -12.71
C ASP A 120 0.11 -11.90 -14.05
N ASN A 121 -0.57 -10.75 -14.07
CA ASN A 121 -0.63 -9.84 -15.22
C ASN A 121 0.55 -8.84 -15.31
N GLY A 122 1.53 -8.91 -14.41
CA GLY A 122 2.72 -8.06 -14.38
C GLY A 122 2.55 -6.72 -13.65
N VAL A 123 1.37 -6.44 -13.08
CA VAL A 123 1.20 -5.25 -12.24
C VAL A 123 1.91 -5.44 -10.91
N GLU A 124 2.70 -4.45 -10.52
CA GLU A 124 3.38 -4.42 -9.22
C GLU A 124 2.44 -3.83 -8.17
N VAL A 125 2.29 -4.54 -7.06
CA VAL A 125 1.44 -4.17 -5.92
C VAL A 125 2.29 -4.04 -4.67
N LEU A 126 2.12 -2.93 -3.96
CA LEU A 126 2.60 -2.77 -2.59
C LEU A 126 1.43 -2.98 -1.63
N VAL A 127 1.55 -3.99 -0.76
CA VAL A 127 0.68 -4.17 0.40
C VAL A 127 1.34 -3.46 1.57
N HIS A 128 0.83 -2.30 1.98
CA HIS A 128 1.35 -1.49 3.08
C HIS A 128 0.39 -1.55 4.28
N ILE A 129 0.88 -1.88 5.47
CA ILE A 129 0.07 -2.13 6.65
C ILE A 129 0.22 -0.96 7.64
N GLY A 130 -0.86 -0.20 7.80
CA GLY A 130 -0.95 0.97 8.67
C GLY A 130 -0.26 2.21 8.10
N ILE A 131 -0.26 3.30 8.86
CA ILE A 131 0.37 4.58 8.50
C ILE A 131 1.51 4.87 9.49
N ASP A 132 2.65 5.34 8.96
CA ASP A 132 3.89 5.61 9.73
C ASP A 132 4.37 4.42 10.59
N THR A 133 4.09 3.20 10.15
CA THR A 133 4.39 1.97 10.90
C THR A 133 5.83 1.46 10.72
N VAL A 134 6.57 2.02 9.76
CA VAL A 134 8.00 1.74 9.56
C VAL A 134 8.84 2.00 10.82
N GLU A 135 8.40 2.96 11.67
CA GLU A 135 9.07 3.36 12.92
C GLU A 135 8.97 2.31 14.03
N LEU A 136 8.13 1.28 13.87
CA LEU A 136 7.89 0.25 14.90
C LEU A 136 8.86 -0.94 14.81
N GLU A 137 9.82 -0.89 13.89
CA GLU A 137 10.98 -1.80 13.80
C GLU A 137 10.61 -3.30 13.72
N GLY A 138 9.46 -3.65 13.14
CA GLY A 138 9.04 -5.04 12.88
C GLY A 138 7.88 -5.51 13.75
N ALA A 139 7.80 -5.11 15.02
CA ALA A 139 6.56 -5.25 15.77
C ALA A 139 5.59 -4.16 15.30
N PRO A 140 4.26 -4.37 15.24
CA PRO A 140 3.48 -5.54 15.63
C PRO A 140 3.19 -6.53 14.50
N PHE A 141 4.08 -6.64 13.52
CA PHE A 141 3.85 -7.43 12.31
C PHE A 141 4.51 -8.81 12.40
N ASP A 142 3.78 -9.83 11.97
CA ASP A 142 4.28 -11.18 11.73
C ASP A 142 4.06 -11.52 10.25
N THR A 143 5.06 -11.25 9.41
CA THR A 143 4.98 -11.57 7.97
C THR A 143 5.22 -13.06 7.75
N LEU A 144 4.28 -13.71 7.09
CA LEU A 144 4.22 -15.17 6.92
C LEU A 144 4.75 -15.65 5.56
N VAL A 145 5.02 -14.72 4.66
CA VAL A 145 5.55 -14.98 3.31
C VAL A 145 6.98 -14.50 3.19
N LYS A 146 7.70 -15.03 2.21
CA LYS A 146 9.06 -14.59 1.86
C LYS A 146 9.15 -14.30 0.37
N GLU A 147 10.18 -13.53 0.00
CA GLU A 147 10.52 -13.30 -1.39
C GLU A 147 10.64 -14.62 -2.17
N GLY A 148 10.03 -14.64 -3.35
CA GLY A 148 10.00 -15.83 -4.21
C GLY A 148 8.72 -16.67 -4.08
N ASP A 149 7.96 -16.53 -3.01
CA ASP A 149 6.73 -17.30 -2.80
C ASP A 149 5.64 -16.93 -3.81
N THR A 150 4.88 -17.91 -4.27
CA THR A 150 3.63 -17.70 -5.03
C THR A 150 2.49 -17.46 -4.06
N VAL A 151 1.61 -16.52 -4.38
CA VAL A 151 0.44 -16.15 -3.58
C VAL A 151 -0.84 -16.22 -4.40
N THR A 152 -1.95 -16.43 -3.70
CA THR A 152 -3.34 -16.35 -4.19
C THR A 152 -4.16 -15.52 -3.21
N PRO A 153 -5.40 -15.10 -3.52
CA PRO A 153 -6.29 -14.44 -2.57
C PRO A 153 -6.50 -15.16 -1.23
N ASP A 154 -6.27 -16.48 -1.17
CA ASP A 154 -6.35 -17.27 0.07
C ASP A 154 -5.05 -17.29 0.88
N THR A 155 -3.97 -16.74 0.33
CA THR A 155 -2.66 -16.71 0.96
C THR A 155 -2.60 -15.57 1.97
N LYS A 156 -2.42 -15.92 3.24
CA LYS A 156 -2.18 -14.96 4.32
C LYS A 156 -0.74 -14.44 4.20
N ILE A 157 -0.61 -13.11 4.08
CA ILE A 157 0.66 -12.41 3.95
C ILE A 157 1.22 -12.04 5.32
N SER A 158 0.37 -11.52 6.22
CA SER A 158 0.79 -11.05 7.53
C SER A 158 -0.31 -11.24 8.56
N THR A 159 0.08 -11.40 9.81
CA THR A 159 -0.77 -11.12 10.97
C THR A 159 -0.27 -9.84 11.65
N VAL A 160 -1.21 -9.06 12.19
CA VAL A 160 -0.98 -7.74 12.77
C VAL A 160 -1.64 -7.68 14.14
N ASP A 161 -0.88 -7.31 15.17
CA ASP A 161 -1.48 -6.98 16.47
C ASP A 161 -2.07 -5.55 16.44
N LEU A 162 -3.38 -5.49 16.20
CA LEU A 162 -4.14 -4.25 16.11
C LEU A 162 -4.18 -3.48 17.45
N GLU A 163 -4.13 -4.18 18.58
CA GLU A 163 -4.10 -3.54 19.90
C GLU A 163 -2.76 -2.84 20.12
N ALA A 164 -1.66 -3.50 19.73
CA ALA A 164 -0.33 -2.91 19.77
C ALA A 164 -0.18 -1.71 18.82
N LEU A 165 -0.76 -1.76 17.61
CA LEU A 165 -0.82 -0.60 16.70
C LEU A 165 -1.55 0.58 17.34
N ALA A 166 -2.74 0.32 17.90
CA ALA A 166 -3.54 1.34 18.55
C ALA A 166 -2.82 1.94 19.78
N ALA A 167 -2.14 1.10 20.58
CA ALA A 167 -1.34 1.54 21.71
C ALA A 167 -0.14 2.41 21.30
N ALA A 168 0.40 2.18 20.11
CA ALA A 168 1.44 3.02 19.50
C ALA A 168 0.90 4.31 18.84
N GLY A 169 -0.43 4.49 18.80
CA GLY A 169 -1.08 5.64 18.17
C GLY A 169 -0.96 5.65 16.65
N LYS A 170 -0.91 4.47 16.02
CA LYS A 170 -0.77 4.30 14.57
C LYS A 170 -2.09 3.80 13.97
N GLU A 171 -2.40 4.30 12.78
CA GLU A 171 -3.56 3.84 11.99
C GLU A 171 -3.30 2.43 11.46
N ASN A 172 -4.38 1.64 11.32
CA ASN A 172 -4.32 0.23 10.94
C ASN A 172 -4.76 -0.06 9.49
N THR A 173 -5.09 0.98 8.71
CA THR A 173 -5.54 0.82 7.32
C THR A 173 -4.50 0.03 6.52
N VAL A 174 -4.94 -1.06 5.89
CA VAL A 174 -4.16 -1.81 4.91
C VAL A 174 -4.33 -1.12 3.56
N ILE A 175 -3.23 -0.67 2.97
CA ILE A 175 -3.23 0.14 1.76
C ILE A 175 -2.61 -0.69 0.64
N ILE A 176 -3.35 -0.82 -0.46
CA ILE A 176 -2.92 -1.52 -1.67
C ILE A 176 -2.60 -0.47 -2.72
N ILE A 177 -1.34 -0.41 -3.17
CA ILE A 177 -0.87 0.56 -4.18
C ILE A 177 -0.33 -0.16 -5.41
N PHE A 178 -0.71 0.31 -6.59
CA PHE A 178 -0.12 -0.14 -7.86
C PHE A 178 1.09 0.74 -8.21
N SER A 179 2.31 0.22 -8.08
CA SER A 179 3.53 1.03 -8.14
C SER A 179 4.06 1.29 -9.55
N ASN A 180 3.66 0.49 -10.54
CA ASN A 180 4.08 0.60 -11.94
C ASN A 180 2.92 1.05 -12.85
N MET A 181 2.28 2.19 -12.50
CA MET A 181 1.10 2.72 -13.18
C MET A 181 1.27 2.93 -14.71
N GLU A 182 2.50 3.08 -15.20
CA GLU A 182 2.79 3.11 -16.63
C GLU A 182 2.40 1.82 -17.36
N GLN A 183 2.38 0.67 -16.68
CA GLN A 183 1.95 -0.64 -17.20
C GLN A 183 0.44 -0.87 -17.04
N VAL A 184 -0.23 -0.12 -16.17
CA VAL A 184 -1.68 -0.24 -15.93
C VAL A 184 -2.45 0.45 -17.07
N GLU A 185 -3.36 -0.30 -17.70
CA GLU A 185 -4.32 0.22 -18.68
C GLU A 185 -5.57 0.75 -17.99
N ASN A 186 -6.17 -0.06 -17.09
CA ASN A 186 -7.36 0.31 -16.34
C ASN A 186 -7.31 -0.27 -14.93
N PHE A 187 -7.78 0.50 -13.95
CA PHE A 187 -8.08 0.03 -12.60
C PHE A 187 -9.51 0.46 -12.28
N ASP A 188 -10.35 -0.50 -11.89
CA ASP A 188 -11.75 -0.26 -11.54
C ASP A 188 -12.06 -0.88 -10.18
N LEU A 189 -12.36 -0.03 -9.21
CA LEU A 189 -12.81 -0.43 -7.87
C LEU A 189 -14.34 -0.42 -7.84
N THR A 190 -14.94 -1.60 -7.93
CA THR A 190 -16.38 -1.76 -8.10
C THR A 190 -17.13 -1.93 -6.78
N THR A 191 -16.42 -2.30 -5.70
CA THR A 191 -17.02 -2.53 -4.37
C THR A 191 -16.26 -1.76 -3.29
N THR A 192 -17.01 -0.94 -2.54
CA THR A 192 -16.55 -0.25 -1.33
C THR A 192 -17.52 -0.52 -0.18
N GLY A 193 -17.09 -0.30 1.07
CA GLY A 193 -17.87 -0.58 2.26
C GLY A 193 -17.47 -1.90 2.93
N GLU A 194 -18.33 -2.43 3.80
CA GLU A 194 -18.05 -3.67 4.54
C GLU A 194 -17.93 -4.88 3.60
N THR A 195 -16.81 -5.59 3.71
CA THR A 195 -16.51 -6.79 2.94
C THR A 195 -15.84 -7.85 3.82
N THR A 196 -15.85 -9.09 3.36
CA THR A 196 -15.02 -10.15 3.92
C THR A 196 -13.75 -10.31 3.08
N LYS A 197 -12.66 -10.80 3.69
CA LYS A 197 -11.44 -11.17 2.98
C LYS A 197 -11.76 -12.02 1.75
N GLY A 198 -11.02 -11.85 0.67
CA GLY A 198 -11.18 -12.62 -0.56
C GLY A 198 -12.43 -12.27 -1.39
N SER A 199 -13.31 -11.38 -0.91
CA SER A 199 -14.41 -10.87 -1.74
C SER A 199 -13.83 -10.12 -2.92
N GLU A 200 -14.38 -10.34 -4.12
CA GLU A 200 -14.04 -9.54 -5.30
C GLU A 200 -14.48 -8.09 -5.08
N ILE A 201 -13.55 -7.16 -5.30
CA ILE A 201 -13.79 -5.72 -5.08
C ILE A 201 -13.50 -4.86 -6.30
N GLY A 202 -12.91 -5.43 -7.34
CA GLY A 202 -12.51 -4.70 -8.52
C GLY A 202 -11.66 -5.51 -9.47
N THR A 203 -11.18 -4.83 -10.50
CA THR A 203 -10.29 -5.41 -11.51
C THR A 203 -9.17 -4.44 -11.86
N ILE A 204 -8.05 -4.99 -12.33
CA ILE A 204 -6.94 -4.21 -12.88
C ILE A 204 -6.41 -4.87 -14.15
N SER A 205 -6.22 -4.11 -15.22
CA SER A 205 -5.68 -4.59 -16.48
C SER A 205 -4.34 -3.95 -16.81
N ALA A 206 -3.42 -4.75 -17.36
CA ALA A 206 -2.14 -4.30 -17.88
C ALA A 206 -2.22 -3.96 -19.39
N LYS A 207 -1.35 -3.06 -19.87
CA LYS A 207 -1.24 -2.62 -21.27
C LYS A 207 -0.67 -3.67 -22.21
#